data_AF-B5VLI9-F1
#
_entry.id   AF-B5VLI9-F1
#
_cell.length_a   1.000
_cell.length_b   1.000
_cell.length_c   1.000
_cell.angle_alpha   90.00
_cell.angle_beta   90.00
_cell.angle_gamma   90.00
#
_symmetry.space_group_name_H-M   'P 1'
#
loop_
_entity.id
_entity.type
_entity.pdbx_description
1 polymer ?
#
loop_
_entity_poly.entity_id
_entity_poly.type
_entity_poly.pdbx_seq_one_letter_code
_entity_poly.pdbx_strand_id
1 'polypeptide(L)'
;MIQDPLVYLDISIDKKPIGRIVCKLFREKAPKTTENFYKLCAGDVKSPLKDQQYLSYKGNGFHRVVKNFMIQAGDIVFGTQKDSSSLSVGKGGCSIYADKEEVKTDDESFCYGNFEDENLGEFVEPFTLGMANLGSPNTNNSQFFITTYAAPHLNGKHSIFGQVVHGKSVVRTIENCRVDSDGVPESDVRISDCGMWEKTMGVPLYNASNDQIGGDVYEEYPDDDTHFGDDDFGKAFEAANIIKESGTLLFKKKDYSNAFFKYRKSLNYINEYMPEPDVDKERNIQFINLKMKIYLNLSLVLFNLERYDDAIMYATYLLEMDNVPNRDQAKAYYRRGNSYLKKRD
;
A
#
# COMPACT_ATOMS: atom_id res chain seq x y z
N MET A 1 -13.34 -15.70 24.43
CA MET A 1 -12.13 -15.33 23.69
C MET A 1 -12.31 -13.89 23.21
N ILE A 2 -11.36 -13.01 23.50
CA ILE A 2 -11.35 -11.65 22.96
C ILE A 2 -10.72 -11.76 21.58
N GLN A 3 -11.43 -11.32 20.54
CA GLN A 3 -10.91 -11.37 19.16
C GLN A 3 -9.74 -10.39 18.98
N ASP A 4 -8.84 -10.73 18.06
CA ASP A 4 -7.80 -9.81 17.59
C ASP A 4 -8.44 -8.53 17.04
N PRO A 5 -8.08 -7.34 17.57
CA PRO A 5 -8.70 -6.10 17.16
C PRO A 5 -8.24 -5.69 15.76
N LEU A 6 -9.11 -4.95 15.06
CA LEU A 6 -8.81 -4.33 13.79
C LEU A 6 -8.69 -2.81 13.97
N VAL A 7 -7.66 -2.24 13.37
CA VAL A 7 -7.41 -0.80 13.34
C VAL A 7 -7.14 -0.36 11.91
N TYR A 8 -7.33 0.92 11.62
CA TYR A 8 -7.02 1.49 10.32
C TYR A 8 -6.06 2.67 10.40
N LEU A 9 -5.34 2.89 9.31
CA LEU A 9 -4.53 4.05 9.00
C LEU A 9 -4.97 4.59 7.63
N ASP A 10 -5.50 5.81 7.58
CA ASP A 10 -5.80 6.49 6.32
C ASP A 10 -4.57 7.27 5.86
N ILE A 11 -4.07 6.94 4.68
CA ILE A 11 -2.82 7.46 4.15
C ILE A 11 -3.07 8.60 3.17
N SER A 12 -2.30 9.67 3.33
CA SER A 12 -2.19 10.75 2.35
C SER A 12 -0.73 11.01 2.01
N ILE A 13 -0.45 11.38 0.77
CA ILE A 13 0.87 11.84 0.33
C ILE A 13 0.68 13.26 -0.20
N ASP A 14 1.42 14.23 0.37
CA ASP A 14 1.27 15.65 0.03
C ASP A 14 -0.19 16.13 0.14
N LYS A 15 -0.89 15.65 1.18
CA LYS A 15 -2.34 15.84 1.46
C LYS A 15 -3.30 15.21 0.44
N LYS A 16 -2.80 14.54 -0.60
CA LYS A 16 -3.64 13.77 -1.52
C LYS A 16 -3.96 12.40 -0.89
N PRO A 17 -5.24 12.03 -0.73
CA PRO A 17 -5.59 10.73 -0.17
C PRO A 17 -5.14 9.61 -1.10
N ILE A 18 -4.55 8.55 -0.53
CA ILE A 18 -4.10 7.35 -1.24
C ILE A 18 -5.05 6.20 -0.97
N GLY A 19 -5.35 5.94 0.30
CA GLY A 19 -6.27 4.89 0.70
C GLY A 19 -6.09 4.48 2.16
N ARG A 20 -6.82 3.44 2.56
CA ARG A 20 -6.83 2.90 3.91
C ARG A 20 -6.02 1.62 4.02
N ILE A 21 -5.15 1.56 5.02
CA ILE A 21 -4.53 0.31 5.51
C ILE A 21 -5.36 -0.17 6.69
N VAL A 22 -5.76 -1.45 6.70
CA VAL A 22 -6.40 -2.08 7.87
C VAL A 22 -5.47 -3.16 8.40
N CYS A 23 -5.19 -3.11 9.70
CA CYS A 23 -4.29 -4.03 10.37
C CYS A 23 -5.05 -4.89 11.38
N LYS A 24 -4.74 -6.18 11.43
CA LYS A 24 -5.13 -7.09 12.51
C LYS A 24 -3.99 -7.19 13.50
N LEU A 25 -4.28 -6.99 14.78
CA LEU A 25 -3.28 -7.01 15.86
C LEU A 25 -3.36 -8.32 16.66
N PHE A 26 -2.22 -8.94 16.97
CA PHE A 26 -2.11 -10.25 17.60
C PHE A 26 -2.22 -10.15 19.13
N ARG A 27 -3.45 -9.98 19.64
CA ARG A 27 -3.69 -9.66 21.05
C ARG A 27 -3.21 -10.76 22.00
N GLU A 28 -3.32 -12.02 21.59
CA GLU A 28 -2.89 -13.15 22.41
C GLU A 28 -1.36 -13.29 22.49
N LYS A 29 -0.64 -12.93 21.41
CA LYS A 29 0.82 -13.13 21.31
C LYS A 29 1.61 -11.91 21.79
N ALA A 30 1.09 -10.71 21.56
CA ALA A 30 1.72 -9.44 21.92
C ALA A 30 0.69 -8.48 22.56
N PRO A 31 0.15 -8.82 23.76
CA PRO A 31 -0.92 -8.06 24.38
C PRO A 31 -0.56 -6.61 24.70
N LYS A 32 0.64 -6.32 25.23
CA LYS A 32 1.04 -4.94 25.54
C LYS A 32 1.31 -4.13 24.29
N THR A 33 1.94 -4.74 23.29
CA THR A 33 2.21 -4.10 22.00
C THR A 33 0.89 -3.81 21.26
N THR A 34 -0.05 -4.76 21.30
CA THR A 34 -1.39 -4.62 20.73
C THR A 34 -2.15 -3.49 21.39
N GLU A 35 -2.21 -3.43 22.72
CA GLU A 35 -2.92 -2.36 23.43
C GLU A 35 -2.30 -0.99 23.14
N ASN A 36 -0.97 -0.89 23.11
CA ASN A 36 -0.26 0.33 22.75
C ASN A 36 -0.63 0.82 21.35
N PHE A 37 -0.47 -0.02 20.32
CA PHE A 37 -0.76 0.37 18.95
C PHE A 37 -2.25 0.69 18.74
N TYR A 38 -3.13 -0.10 19.37
CA TYR A 38 -4.58 0.10 19.33
C TYR A 38 -4.98 1.46 19.90
N LYS A 39 -4.45 1.81 21.07
CA LYS A 39 -4.73 3.07 21.76
C LYS A 39 -4.13 4.28 21.05
N LEU A 40 -2.93 4.14 20.47
CA LEU A 40 -2.34 5.18 19.62
C LEU A 40 -3.15 5.39 18.31
N CYS A 41 -3.79 4.35 17.77
CA CYS A 41 -4.75 4.53 16.68
C CYS A 41 -6.03 5.23 17.18
N ALA A 42 -6.58 4.81 18.32
CA ALA A 42 -7.83 5.35 18.88
C ALA A 42 -7.71 6.83 19.32
N GLY A 43 -6.55 7.25 19.80
CA GLY A 43 -6.30 8.63 20.20
C GLY A 43 -7.00 9.06 21.50
N ASP A 44 -7.25 8.13 22.43
CA ASP A 44 -8.02 8.35 23.67
C ASP A 44 -7.16 8.40 24.95
N VAL A 45 -5.84 8.23 24.83
CA VAL A 45 -4.88 8.32 25.96
C VAL A 45 -4.31 9.74 26.05
N LYS A 46 -4.42 10.37 27.22
CA LYS A 46 -3.88 11.72 27.45
C LYS A 46 -2.37 11.73 27.24
N SER A 47 -1.86 12.74 26.54
CA SER A 47 -0.44 12.90 26.28
C SER A 47 0.32 13.34 27.53
N PRO A 48 1.41 12.65 27.91
CA PRO A 48 2.34 13.17 28.90
C PRO A 48 3.24 14.28 28.32
N LEU A 49 3.33 14.40 26.99
CA LEU A 49 4.23 15.32 26.29
C LEU A 49 3.72 16.77 26.30
N LYS A 50 2.41 16.98 26.18
CA LYS A 50 1.77 18.31 26.16
C LYS A 50 0.38 18.26 26.81
N ASP A 51 0.08 19.28 27.61
CA ASP A 51 -1.24 19.44 28.22
C ASP A 51 -2.32 19.62 27.16
N GLN A 52 -3.52 19.09 27.45
CA GLN A 52 -4.70 19.13 26.58
C GLN A 52 -4.54 18.43 25.23
N GLN A 53 -3.59 17.49 25.11
CA GLN A 53 -3.42 16.64 23.94
C GLN A 53 -3.62 15.16 24.28
N TYR A 54 -3.85 14.36 23.25
CA TYR A 54 -3.92 12.91 23.32
C TYR A 54 -2.80 12.31 22.46
N LEU A 55 -2.25 11.17 22.87
CA LEU A 55 -1.30 10.41 22.04
C LEU A 55 -2.06 9.80 20.87
N SER A 56 -1.61 10.07 19.65
CA SER A 56 -2.22 9.50 18.45
C SER A 56 -1.23 9.42 17.29
N TYR A 57 -1.41 8.45 16.41
CA TYR A 57 -0.73 8.41 15.11
C TYR A 57 -1.31 9.39 14.08
N LYS A 58 -2.44 10.03 14.36
CA LYS A 58 -3.02 11.03 13.45
C LYS A 58 -2.06 12.18 13.19
N GLY A 59 -1.79 12.44 11.91
CA GLY A 59 -0.83 13.43 11.42
C GLY A 59 0.63 12.96 11.45
N ASN A 60 0.93 11.76 11.94
CA ASN A 60 2.28 11.24 11.98
C ASN A 60 2.80 10.85 10.59
N GLY A 61 4.10 11.03 10.35
CA GLY A 61 4.74 10.73 9.07
C GLY A 61 5.45 9.38 9.02
N PHE A 62 5.42 8.74 7.85
CA PHE A 62 6.39 7.70 7.50
C PHE A 62 7.73 8.38 7.22
N HIS A 63 8.65 8.28 8.17
CA HIS A 63 9.91 9.03 8.15
C HIS A 63 11.07 8.22 7.57
N ARG A 64 10.88 6.91 7.36
CA ARG A 64 11.88 6.06 6.72
C ARG A 64 11.22 4.98 5.88
N VAL A 65 11.60 4.89 4.61
CA VAL A 65 11.09 3.95 3.62
C VAL A 65 12.29 3.28 2.95
N VAL A 66 12.34 1.95 3.00
CA VAL A 66 13.37 1.17 2.33
C VAL A 66 12.69 0.10 1.49
N LYS A 67 12.74 0.28 0.17
CA LYS A 67 12.13 -0.63 -0.81
C LYS A 67 12.72 -2.04 -0.67
N ASN A 68 11.86 -3.05 -0.83
CA ASN A 68 12.16 -4.46 -0.62
C ASN A 68 12.60 -4.79 0.82
N PHE A 69 12.15 -3.98 1.79
CA PHE A 69 12.42 -4.20 3.18
C PHE A 69 11.22 -3.79 4.07
N MET A 70 11.02 -2.48 4.28
CA MET A 70 9.99 -1.99 5.19
C MET A 70 9.69 -0.49 5.02
N ILE A 71 8.54 -0.08 5.58
CA ILE A 71 8.14 1.32 5.77
C ILE A 71 7.96 1.59 7.27
N GLN A 72 8.56 2.66 7.80
CA GLN A 72 8.63 2.96 9.23
C GLN A 72 8.01 4.32 9.56
N ALA A 73 7.23 4.34 10.65
CA ALA A 73 6.50 5.49 11.16
C ALA A 73 6.50 5.46 12.70
N GLY A 74 5.75 6.37 13.31
CA GLY A 74 5.39 6.33 14.73
C GLY A 74 6.26 7.16 15.67
N ASP A 75 7.14 8.03 15.16
CA ASP A 75 7.77 9.07 15.99
C ASP A 75 6.74 10.18 16.24
N ILE A 76 5.94 10.05 17.29
CA ILE A 76 4.90 11.02 17.64
C ILE A 76 5.44 12.20 18.48
N VAL A 77 6.71 12.16 18.88
CA VAL A 77 7.37 13.24 19.63
C VAL A 77 7.81 14.34 18.67
N PHE A 78 8.48 13.96 17.58
CA PHE A 78 9.01 14.89 16.56
C PHE A 78 8.31 14.77 15.21
N GLY A 79 7.85 13.59 14.81
CA GLY A 79 7.37 13.30 13.46
C GLY A 79 5.95 13.79 13.12
N THR A 80 5.26 14.50 14.03
CA THR A 80 3.87 14.96 13.84
C THR A 80 3.74 16.48 13.62
N GLN A 81 4.71 17.28 14.05
CA GLN A 81 4.65 18.75 13.98
C GLN A 81 5.31 19.28 12.68
N LYS A 82 4.77 20.38 12.13
CA LYS A 82 5.27 21.00 10.89
C LYS A 82 6.62 21.72 11.05
N ASP A 83 6.92 22.18 12.26
CA ASP A 83 8.12 22.99 12.55
C ASP A 83 9.26 22.16 13.15
N SER A 84 9.09 20.84 13.23
CA SER A 84 10.16 19.93 13.64
C SER A 84 11.31 20.03 12.65
N SER A 85 12.54 20.27 13.14
CA SER A 85 13.71 20.10 12.28
C SER A 85 13.72 18.66 11.78
N SER A 86 13.92 18.47 10.47
CA SER A 86 14.01 17.13 9.86
C SER A 86 15.06 16.25 10.54
N LEU A 87 16.05 16.85 11.20
CA LEU A 87 17.15 16.18 11.90
C LEU A 87 16.72 15.42 13.17
N SER A 88 15.57 15.72 13.77
CA SER A 88 15.10 15.04 14.99
C SER A 88 14.09 13.94 14.72
N VAL A 89 13.43 13.96 13.56
CA VAL A 89 12.42 12.96 13.20
C VAL A 89 13.07 11.58 13.08
N GLY A 90 12.45 10.58 13.70
CA GLY A 90 12.97 9.21 13.81
C GLY A 90 13.76 8.94 15.10
N LYS A 91 14.06 9.96 15.91
CA LYS A 91 14.78 9.81 17.19
C LYS A 91 13.86 9.76 18.41
N GLY A 92 12.57 10.07 18.24
CA GLY A 92 11.61 10.15 19.34
C GLY A 92 10.58 9.03 19.34
N GLY A 93 9.93 8.84 20.49
CA GLY A 93 8.84 7.89 20.65
C GLY A 93 8.16 8.03 22.00
N CYS A 94 6.88 7.70 22.08
CA CYS A 94 6.13 7.80 23.34
C CYS A 94 5.03 6.73 23.36
N SER A 95 5.18 5.71 24.20
CA SER A 95 4.13 4.72 24.36
C SER A 95 2.97 5.26 25.20
N ILE A 96 1.86 4.52 25.23
CA ILE A 96 0.75 4.82 26.15
C ILE A 96 1.07 4.59 27.63
N TYR A 97 2.23 3.97 27.92
CA TYR A 97 2.68 3.63 29.28
C TYR A 97 3.59 4.70 29.88
N ALA A 98 3.98 5.71 29.10
CA ALA A 98 4.76 6.84 29.56
C ALA A 98 3.97 7.69 30.57
N ASP A 99 4.67 8.28 31.53
CA ASP A 99 4.10 9.23 32.47
C ASP A 99 4.79 10.60 32.41
N LYS A 100 4.18 11.60 33.05
CA LYS A 100 4.70 12.98 33.04
C LYS A 100 5.95 13.17 33.86
N GLU A 101 6.25 12.28 34.81
CA GLU A 101 7.47 12.38 35.62
C GLU A 101 8.66 11.94 34.77
N GLU A 102 8.56 10.80 34.09
CA GLU A 102 9.58 10.29 33.15
C GLU A 102 10.00 11.38 32.14
N VAL A 103 9.02 12.00 31.47
CA VAL A 103 9.24 13.05 30.47
C VAL A 103 9.93 14.30 31.05
N LYS A 104 9.73 14.61 32.33
CA LYS A 104 10.31 15.80 32.97
C LYS A 104 11.69 15.56 33.56
N THR A 105 11.98 14.33 33.97
CA THR A 105 13.22 14.00 34.68
C THR A 105 14.36 13.63 33.75
N ASP A 106 14.05 13.20 32.52
CA ASP A 106 15.04 12.76 31.55
C ASP A 106 15.13 13.76 30.38
N ASP A 107 15.92 14.81 30.58
CA ASP A 107 16.15 15.86 29.57
C ASP A 107 17.01 15.39 28.38
N GLU A 108 17.63 14.20 28.47
CA GLU A 108 18.52 13.65 27.44
C GLU A 108 17.82 12.61 26.54
N SER A 109 16.79 11.92 27.05
CA SER A 109 15.99 10.97 26.27
C SER A 109 14.82 11.64 25.54
N PHE A 110 14.48 11.10 24.37
CA PHE A 110 13.27 11.46 23.62
C PHE A 110 12.36 10.25 23.37
N CYS A 111 12.64 9.13 24.04
CA CYS A 111 11.93 7.87 23.93
C CYS A 111 11.35 7.51 25.30
N TYR A 112 10.04 7.67 25.45
CA TYR A 112 9.34 7.57 26.73
C TYR A 112 8.40 6.38 26.79
N GLY A 113 8.25 5.80 27.98
CA GLY A 113 7.38 4.67 28.25
C GLY A 113 7.86 3.40 27.57
N ASN A 114 9.18 3.19 27.48
CA ASN A 114 9.72 1.98 26.88
C ASN A 114 9.16 0.72 27.59
N PHE A 115 8.70 -0.25 26.81
CA PHE A 115 8.11 -1.48 27.32
C PHE A 115 8.72 -2.75 26.70
N GLU A 116 8.40 -3.90 27.29
CA GLU A 116 9.04 -5.17 26.96
C GLU A 116 8.82 -5.66 25.52
N ASP A 117 9.72 -6.54 25.08
CA ASP A 117 9.56 -7.27 23.83
C ASP A 117 8.51 -8.39 23.96
N GLU A 118 7.73 -8.62 22.91
CA GLU A 118 6.72 -9.67 22.85
C GLU A 118 6.76 -10.36 21.49
N ASN A 119 6.51 -11.67 21.44
CA ASN A 119 6.41 -12.44 20.19
C ASN A 119 7.60 -12.18 19.22
N LEU A 120 8.82 -12.37 19.72
CA LEU A 120 10.08 -12.26 18.97
C LEU A 120 10.25 -13.42 17.98
N GLY A 121 9.48 -13.38 16.89
CA GLY A 121 9.44 -14.41 15.85
C GLY A 121 10.29 -14.07 14.62
N GLU A 122 9.85 -14.61 13.49
CA GLU A 122 10.51 -14.48 12.19
C GLU A 122 9.70 -13.59 11.24
N PHE A 123 10.39 -12.73 10.50
CA PHE A 123 9.80 -11.88 9.46
C PHE A 123 9.92 -12.56 8.10
N VAL A 124 9.06 -13.56 7.87
CA VAL A 124 9.02 -14.33 6.62
C VAL A 124 8.16 -13.62 5.57
N GLU A 125 6.92 -13.30 5.94
CA GLU A 125 5.93 -12.73 5.03
C GLU A 125 6.00 -11.19 4.97
N PRO A 126 5.73 -10.58 3.80
CA PRO A 126 5.49 -9.16 3.73
C PRO A 126 4.23 -8.78 4.52
N PHE A 127 4.07 -7.48 4.76
CA PHE A 127 2.93 -6.89 5.47
C PHE A 127 2.82 -7.28 6.94
N THR A 128 3.92 -7.72 7.54
CA THR A 128 4.03 -7.98 8.98
C THR A 128 4.30 -6.66 9.72
N LEU A 129 3.57 -6.41 10.81
CA LEU A 129 3.79 -5.27 11.69
C LEU A 129 4.83 -5.64 12.76
N GLY A 130 5.89 -4.84 12.85
CA GLY A 130 6.94 -4.99 13.85
C GLY A 130 7.23 -3.67 14.60
N MET A 131 7.59 -3.76 15.88
CA MET A 131 8.02 -2.60 16.64
C MET A 131 9.45 -2.20 16.26
N ALA A 132 9.66 -0.92 15.98
CA ALA A 132 11.01 -0.36 16.01
C ALA A 132 11.43 -0.17 17.48
N ASN A 133 12.72 -0.34 17.75
CA ASN A 133 13.29 -0.22 19.09
C ASN A 133 14.68 0.42 19.00
N LEU A 134 15.34 0.63 20.14
CA LEU A 134 16.62 1.34 20.22
C LEU A 134 17.84 0.44 19.97
N GLY A 135 17.63 -0.77 19.45
CA GLY A 135 18.70 -1.76 19.22
C GLY A 135 19.09 -2.57 20.45
N SER A 136 18.36 -2.42 21.56
CA SER A 136 18.50 -3.21 22.79
C SER A 136 17.14 -3.74 23.27
N PRO A 137 17.10 -4.86 24.03
CA PRO A 137 15.85 -5.46 24.47
C PRO A 137 14.96 -4.51 25.28
N ASN A 138 13.64 -4.67 25.15
CA ASN A 138 12.63 -3.95 25.92
C ASN A 138 12.66 -2.42 25.75
N THR A 139 12.94 -1.96 24.53
CA THR A 139 12.96 -0.53 24.19
C THR A 139 11.87 -0.16 23.18
N ASN A 140 10.74 -0.85 23.24
CA ASN A 140 9.57 -0.56 22.39
C ASN A 140 8.84 0.67 22.89
N ASN A 141 8.45 1.58 21.99
CA ASN A 141 7.66 2.77 22.33
C ASN A 141 6.47 2.96 21.36
N SER A 142 6.51 3.97 20.48
CA SER A 142 5.47 4.22 19.48
C SER A 142 5.93 3.97 18.05
N GLN A 143 7.24 3.88 17.78
CA GLN A 143 7.72 3.63 16.44
C GLN A 143 7.46 2.18 16.00
N PHE A 144 7.02 2.02 14.77
CA PHE A 144 6.71 0.73 14.17
C PHE A 144 7.07 0.72 12.70
N PHE A 145 7.15 -0.48 12.12
CA PHE A 145 7.29 -0.68 10.69
C PHE A 145 6.31 -1.72 10.17
N ILE A 146 6.03 -1.63 8.87
CA ILE A 146 5.34 -2.67 8.10
C ILE A 146 6.37 -3.23 7.11
N THR A 147 6.62 -4.54 7.17
CA THR A 147 7.51 -5.19 6.19
C THR A 147 6.89 -5.17 4.80
N THR A 148 7.73 -5.09 3.79
CA THR A 148 7.32 -5.18 2.37
C THR A 148 8.01 -6.35 1.66
N TYR A 149 8.89 -7.04 2.37
CA TYR A 149 9.61 -8.22 1.91
C TYR A 149 10.01 -9.09 3.10
N ALA A 150 10.55 -10.27 2.83
CA ALA A 150 11.18 -11.10 3.85
C ALA A 150 12.36 -10.35 4.51
N ALA A 151 12.41 -10.34 5.84
CA ALA A 151 13.38 -9.58 6.61
C ALA A 151 14.08 -10.44 7.69
N PRO A 152 14.77 -11.54 7.32
CA PRO A 152 15.32 -12.50 8.28
C PRO A 152 16.38 -11.90 9.23
N HIS A 153 17.01 -10.78 8.85
CA HIS A 153 17.97 -10.08 9.71
C HIS A 153 17.32 -9.41 10.94
N LEU A 154 15.99 -9.26 10.95
CA LEU A 154 15.18 -8.77 12.07
C LEU A 154 14.69 -9.88 13.02
N ASN A 155 14.88 -11.16 12.66
CA ASN A 155 14.36 -12.29 13.41
C ASN A 155 14.86 -12.27 14.87
N GLY A 156 13.93 -12.46 15.81
CA GLY A 156 14.22 -12.48 17.24
C GLY A 156 14.58 -11.12 17.86
N LYS A 157 14.49 -10.00 17.12
CA LYS A 157 14.93 -8.67 17.58
C LYS A 157 13.83 -7.63 17.71
N HIS A 158 12.68 -7.84 17.07
CA HIS A 158 11.58 -6.89 17.02
C HIS A 158 10.26 -7.59 17.34
N SER A 159 9.44 -6.98 18.21
CA SER A 159 8.15 -7.52 18.57
C SER A 159 7.22 -7.59 17.37
N ILE A 160 6.77 -8.79 16.98
CA ILE A 160 5.77 -8.98 15.92
C ILE A 160 4.39 -8.89 16.55
N PHE A 161 3.57 -7.94 16.10
CA PHE A 161 2.29 -7.67 16.77
C PHE A 161 1.09 -7.58 15.85
N GLY A 162 1.26 -7.77 14.54
CA GLY A 162 0.12 -7.78 13.63
C GLY A 162 0.48 -8.01 12.19
N GLN A 163 -0.53 -7.88 11.33
CA GLN A 163 -0.39 -7.94 9.88
C GLN A 163 -1.42 -7.04 9.20
N VAL A 164 -1.11 -6.58 7.99
CA VAL A 164 -2.09 -5.90 7.13
C VAL A 164 -3.09 -6.91 6.60
N VAL A 165 -4.39 -6.58 6.68
CA VAL A 165 -5.49 -7.39 6.15
C VAL A 165 -6.21 -6.72 4.98
N HIS A 166 -6.17 -5.40 4.88
CA HIS A 166 -6.64 -4.64 3.73
C HIS A 166 -5.69 -3.48 3.41
N GLY A 167 -5.59 -3.11 2.14
CA GLY A 167 -4.77 -1.96 1.73
C GLY A 167 -3.29 -2.27 1.54
N LYS A 168 -2.93 -3.51 1.20
CA LYS A 168 -1.55 -3.88 0.80
C LYS A 168 -1.01 -2.97 -0.32
N SER A 169 -1.87 -2.62 -1.28
CA SER A 169 -1.51 -1.68 -2.35
C SER A 169 -1.16 -0.26 -1.86
N VAL A 170 -1.71 0.17 -0.73
CA VAL A 170 -1.36 1.44 -0.09
C VAL A 170 0.04 1.34 0.53
N VAL A 171 0.36 0.22 1.19
CA VAL A 171 1.72 -0.07 1.68
C VAL A 171 2.73 -0.05 0.53
N ARG A 172 2.43 -0.74 -0.58
CA ARG A 172 3.26 -0.72 -1.80
C ARG A 172 3.38 0.68 -2.41
N THR A 173 2.35 1.51 -2.31
CA THR A 173 2.41 2.91 -2.76
C THR A 173 3.42 3.70 -1.94
N ILE A 174 3.43 3.53 -0.62
CA ILE A 174 4.41 4.18 0.26
C ILE A 174 5.82 3.66 -0.03
N GLU A 175 5.98 2.34 -0.18
CA GLU A 175 7.26 1.69 -0.47
C GLU A 175 7.94 2.24 -1.74
N ASN A 176 7.14 2.61 -2.75
CA ASN A 176 7.63 3.11 -4.03
C ASN A 176 7.78 4.64 -4.08
N CYS A 177 7.63 5.35 -2.96
CA CYS A 177 8.00 6.76 -2.86
C CYS A 177 9.49 6.94 -3.15
N ARG A 178 9.84 8.09 -3.74
CA ARG A 178 11.24 8.51 -3.86
C ARG A 178 11.76 8.88 -2.47
N VAL A 179 13.00 8.53 -2.20
CA VAL A 179 13.68 8.74 -0.92
C VAL A 179 15.07 9.29 -1.15
N ASP A 180 15.61 9.98 -0.14
CA ASP A 180 17.03 10.30 -0.08
C ASP A 180 17.90 9.08 0.29
N SER A 181 19.20 9.29 0.49
CA SER A 181 20.15 8.22 0.83
C SER A 181 19.89 7.56 2.18
N ASP A 182 19.21 8.25 3.10
CA ASP A 182 18.89 7.75 4.45
C ASP A 182 17.51 7.05 4.49
N GLY A 183 16.81 7.04 3.36
CA GLY A 183 15.48 6.47 3.21
C GLY A 183 14.35 7.43 3.61
N VAL A 184 14.62 8.72 3.76
CA VAL A 184 13.57 9.70 4.09
C VAL A 184 12.78 10.01 2.81
N PRO A 185 11.44 9.88 2.81
CA PRO A 185 10.62 10.21 1.65
C PRO A 185 10.75 11.68 1.22
N GLU A 186 10.87 11.92 -0.10
CA GLU A 186 10.87 13.28 -0.68
C GLU A 186 9.50 13.96 -0.52
N SER A 187 8.42 13.17 -0.57
CA SER A 187 7.04 13.62 -0.37
C SER A 187 6.59 13.45 1.09
N ASP A 188 5.64 14.26 1.53
CA ASP A 188 5.09 14.20 2.89
C ASP A 188 4.06 13.05 3.01
N VAL A 189 4.53 11.85 3.37
CA VAL A 189 3.70 10.64 3.55
C VAL A 189 3.16 10.60 4.98
N ARG A 190 1.84 10.77 5.14
CA ARG A 190 1.17 10.96 6.43
C ARG A 190 0.08 9.94 6.70
N ILE A 191 -0.02 9.51 7.95
CA ILE A 191 -1.23 8.91 8.53
C ILE A 191 -2.21 10.06 8.77
N SER A 192 -3.03 10.36 7.78
CA SER A 192 -3.99 11.48 7.82
C SER A 192 -5.11 11.28 8.85
N ASP A 193 -5.50 10.04 9.08
CA ASP A 193 -6.40 9.65 10.16
C ASP A 193 -6.14 8.20 10.60
N CYS A 194 -6.57 7.83 11.79
CA CYS A 194 -6.44 6.46 12.29
C CYS A 194 -7.51 6.17 13.35
N GLY A 195 -7.75 4.89 13.60
CA GLY A 195 -8.73 4.48 14.61
C GLY A 195 -9.01 2.99 14.62
N MET A 196 -10.00 2.61 15.42
CA MET A 196 -10.60 1.28 15.37
C MET A 196 -11.33 1.09 14.04
N TRP A 197 -11.28 -0.12 13.48
CA TRP A 197 -11.94 -0.41 12.21
C TRP A 197 -12.97 -1.53 12.35
N GLU A 198 -14.10 -1.34 11.69
CA GLU A 198 -15.10 -2.37 11.42
C GLU A 198 -15.51 -2.34 9.94
N LYS A 199 -16.01 -3.48 9.44
CA LYS A 199 -16.25 -3.68 7.99
C LYS A 199 -17.19 -2.64 7.36
N THR A 200 -18.15 -2.14 8.11
CA THR A 200 -19.11 -1.11 7.72
C THR A 200 -18.45 0.23 7.35
N MET A 201 -17.25 0.50 7.85
CA MET A 201 -16.48 1.72 7.56
C MET A 201 -15.83 1.70 6.17
N GLY A 202 -15.79 0.53 5.50
CA GLY A 202 -15.18 0.35 4.19
C GLY A 202 -13.67 0.51 4.17
N VAL A 203 -13.10 0.33 2.97
CA VAL A 203 -11.66 0.43 2.67
C VAL A 203 -11.49 1.36 1.46
N PRO A 204 -11.44 2.69 1.64
CA PRO A 204 -11.27 3.61 0.52
C PRO A 204 -9.90 3.43 -0.16
N LEU A 205 -9.87 3.60 -1.48
CA LEU A 205 -8.66 3.53 -2.31
C LEU A 205 -8.82 4.53 -3.46
N TYR A 206 -7.80 5.38 -3.69
CA TYR A 206 -7.93 6.55 -4.56
C TYR A 206 -6.96 6.55 -5.76
N ASN A 207 -5.92 5.70 -5.74
CA ASN A 207 -4.93 5.56 -6.82
C ASN A 207 -5.07 4.24 -7.62
N ALA A 208 -6.06 3.43 -7.28
CA ALA A 208 -6.45 2.17 -7.89
C ALA A 208 -7.94 1.90 -7.57
N SER A 209 -8.48 0.76 -8.01
CA SER A 209 -9.88 0.40 -7.75
C SER A 209 -9.98 -0.97 -7.06
N ASN A 210 -10.57 -0.98 -5.86
CA ASN A 210 -10.88 -2.20 -5.11
C ASN A 210 -12.37 -2.60 -5.16
N ASP A 211 -13.13 -2.01 -6.10
CA ASP A 211 -14.52 -2.43 -6.36
C ASP A 211 -14.54 -3.90 -6.82
N GLN A 212 -15.37 -4.72 -6.19
CA GLN A 212 -15.50 -6.15 -6.49
C GLN A 212 -16.49 -6.45 -7.62
N ILE A 213 -17.01 -5.42 -8.31
CA ILE A 213 -17.90 -5.56 -9.46
C ILE A 213 -17.33 -6.56 -10.48
N GLY A 214 -18.17 -7.50 -10.93
CA GLY A 214 -17.75 -8.55 -11.85
C GLY A 214 -16.93 -9.68 -11.21
N GLY A 215 -16.81 -9.70 -9.88
CA GLY A 215 -16.09 -10.76 -9.15
C GLY A 215 -14.58 -10.52 -9.02
N ASP A 216 -14.11 -9.29 -9.21
CA ASP A 216 -12.70 -8.96 -9.01
C ASP A 216 -12.35 -8.93 -7.51
N VAL A 217 -11.84 -10.06 -7.01
CA VAL A 217 -11.43 -10.28 -5.62
C VAL A 217 -9.92 -10.16 -5.40
N TYR A 218 -9.16 -9.95 -6.48
CA TYR A 218 -7.70 -10.09 -6.49
C TYR A 218 -6.99 -8.85 -5.93
N GLU A 219 -5.75 -8.98 -5.49
CA GLU A 219 -4.92 -7.85 -5.05
C GLU A 219 -4.51 -6.94 -6.22
N GLU A 220 -4.28 -5.64 -5.98
CA GLU A 220 -3.82 -4.71 -7.04
C GLU A 220 -2.43 -5.09 -7.59
N TYR A 221 -1.56 -5.59 -6.71
CA TYR A 221 -0.25 -6.11 -7.06
C TYR A 221 -0.36 -7.64 -7.22
N PRO A 222 -0.03 -8.19 -8.41
CA PRO A 222 -0.18 -9.62 -8.68
C PRO A 222 0.56 -10.50 -7.67
N ASP A 223 1.83 -10.22 -7.39
CA ASP A 223 2.69 -11.00 -6.48
C ASP A 223 2.22 -11.00 -5.01
N ASP A 224 1.33 -10.08 -4.64
CA ASP A 224 0.75 -10.00 -3.30
C ASP A 224 -0.58 -10.78 -3.18
N ASP A 225 -1.09 -11.28 -4.31
CA ASP A 225 -2.30 -12.11 -4.40
C ASP A 225 -2.05 -13.52 -3.86
N THR A 226 -3.08 -14.15 -3.32
CA THR A 226 -2.96 -15.46 -2.64
C THR A 226 -3.99 -16.48 -3.12
N HIS A 227 -4.69 -16.19 -4.23
CA HIS A 227 -5.79 -17.03 -4.71
C HIS A 227 -5.31 -18.23 -5.55
N PHE A 228 -4.09 -18.20 -6.08
CA PHE A 228 -3.48 -19.25 -6.90
C PHE A 228 -1.96 -19.22 -6.76
N GLY A 229 -1.29 -20.30 -7.16
CA GLY A 229 0.18 -20.38 -7.16
C GLY A 229 0.79 -19.73 -8.41
N ASP A 230 2.05 -19.32 -8.31
CA ASP A 230 2.73 -18.52 -9.33
C ASP A 230 2.85 -19.22 -10.71
N ASP A 231 2.75 -20.54 -10.75
CA ASP A 231 2.81 -21.38 -11.95
C ASP A 231 1.42 -21.84 -12.47
N ASP A 232 0.32 -21.41 -11.84
CA ASP A 232 -1.04 -21.71 -12.32
C ASP A 232 -1.49 -20.67 -13.38
N PHE A 233 -0.93 -20.80 -14.58
CA PHE A 233 -1.23 -19.93 -15.72
C PHE A 233 -2.73 -19.93 -16.08
N GLY A 234 -3.46 -20.99 -15.76
CA GLY A 234 -4.90 -21.09 -15.99
C GLY A 234 -5.69 -20.16 -15.09
N LYS A 235 -5.40 -20.19 -13.78
CA LYS A 235 -6.01 -19.30 -12.80
C LYS A 235 -5.57 -17.85 -12.97
N ALA A 236 -4.30 -17.62 -13.32
CA ALA A 236 -3.83 -16.28 -13.63
C ALA A 236 -4.54 -15.67 -14.85
N PHE A 237 -4.75 -16.46 -15.90
CA PHE A 237 -5.51 -16.01 -17.07
C PHE A 237 -6.98 -15.72 -16.73
N GLU A 238 -7.60 -16.58 -15.91
CA GLU A 238 -8.96 -16.37 -15.39
C GLU A 238 -9.05 -15.04 -14.61
N ALA A 239 -8.11 -14.79 -13.71
CA ALA A 239 -8.02 -13.55 -12.94
C ALA A 239 -7.90 -12.32 -13.85
N ALA A 240 -6.95 -12.33 -14.80
CA ALA A 240 -6.76 -11.24 -15.74
C ALA A 240 -8.04 -10.92 -16.55
N ASN A 241 -8.81 -11.95 -16.96
CA ASN A 241 -10.08 -11.76 -17.64
C ASN A 241 -11.18 -11.20 -16.73
N ILE A 242 -11.31 -11.71 -15.50
CA ILE A 242 -12.27 -11.20 -14.51
C ILE A 242 -12.03 -9.71 -14.26
N ILE A 243 -10.77 -9.33 -14.04
CA ILE A 243 -10.37 -7.93 -13.84
C ILE A 243 -10.70 -7.09 -15.09
N LYS A 244 -10.42 -7.61 -16.29
CA LYS A 244 -10.76 -6.94 -17.56
C LYS A 244 -12.28 -6.73 -17.71
N GLU A 245 -13.10 -7.71 -17.36
CA GLU A 245 -14.55 -7.60 -17.43
C GLU A 245 -15.10 -6.65 -16.35
N SER A 246 -14.51 -6.64 -15.16
CA SER A 246 -14.78 -5.64 -14.11
C SER A 246 -14.59 -4.21 -14.64
N GLY A 247 -13.45 -3.95 -15.30
CA GLY A 247 -13.20 -2.67 -15.97
C GLY A 247 -14.23 -2.36 -17.08
N THR A 248 -14.70 -3.38 -17.80
CA THR A 248 -15.73 -3.23 -18.84
C THR A 248 -17.10 -2.86 -18.26
N LEU A 249 -17.46 -3.43 -17.11
CA LEU A 249 -18.70 -3.09 -16.39
C LEU A 249 -18.67 -1.64 -15.89
N LEU A 250 -17.54 -1.19 -15.33
CA LEU A 250 -17.32 0.19 -14.89
C LEU A 250 -17.35 1.16 -16.08
N PHE A 251 -16.71 0.80 -17.19
CA PHE A 251 -16.71 1.61 -18.40
C PHE A 251 -18.13 1.83 -18.94
N LYS A 252 -18.97 0.78 -18.95
CA LYS A 252 -20.39 0.87 -19.36
C LYS A 252 -21.20 1.79 -18.45
N LYS A 253 -20.82 1.90 -17.17
CA LYS A 253 -21.40 2.85 -16.20
C LYS A 253 -20.81 4.27 -16.31
N LYS A 254 -19.92 4.52 -17.28
CA LYS A 254 -19.15 5.77 -17.45
C LYS A 254 -18.23 6.13 -16.28
N ASP A 255 -17.91 5.14 -15.44
CA ASP A 255 -16.86 5.29 -14.42
C ASP A 255 -15.50 4.99 -15.08
N TYR A 256 -15.03 5.98 -15.84
CA TYR A 256 -13.83 5.82 -16.66
C TYR A 256 -12.56 5.70 -15.82
N SER A 257 -12.49 6.38 -14.66
CA SER A 257 -11.33 6.31 -13.76
C SER A 257 -11.15 4.91 -13.19
N ASN A 258 -12.21 4.31 -12.63
CA ASN A 258 -12.12 2.95 -12.12
C ASN A 258 -11.97 1.91 -13.24
N ALA A 259 -12.59 2.13 -14.41
CA ALA A 259 -12.36 1.28 -15.57
C ALA A 259 -10.88 1.27 -16.00
N PHE A 260 -10.24 2.44 -16.05
CA PHE A 260 -8.80 2.56 -16.30
C PHE A 260 -7.98 1.76 -15.27
N PHE A 261 -8.27 1.91 -13.98
CA PHE A 261 -7.56 1.17 -12.93
C PHE A 261 -7.69 -0.35 -13.11
N LYS A 262 -8.89 -0.86 -13.39
CA LYS A 262 -9.08 -2.30 -13.65
C LYS A 262 -8.35 -2.77 -14.90
N TYR A 263 -8.39 -2.04 -16.02
CA TYR A 263 -7.63 -2.45 -17.21
C TYR A 263 -6.11 -2.43 -16.97
N ARG A 264 -5.60 -1.45 -16.22
CA ARG A 264 -4.19 -1.39 -15.81
C ARG A 264 -3.84 -2.59 -14.92
N LYS A 265 -4.67 -2.91 -13.93
CA LYS A 265 -4.50 -4.09 -13.08
C LYS A 265 -4.47 -5.37 -13.90
N SER A 266 -5.42 -5.55 -14.83
CA SER A 266 -5.44 -6.70 -15.74
C SER A 266 -4.14 -6.80 -16.56
N LEU A 267 -3.60 -5.67 -17.05
CA LEU A 267 -2.30 -5.63 -17.72
C LEU A 267 -1.16 -6.09 -16.81
N ASN A 268 -1.17 -5.72 -15.53
CA ASN A 268 -0.15 -6.15 -14.58
C ASN A 268 -0.19 -7.67 -14.37
N TYR A 269 -1.38 -8.26 -14.17
CA TYR A 269 -1.55 -9.73 -14.08
C TYR A 269 -1.08 -10.45 -15.35
N ILE A 270 -1.34 -9.86 -16.52
CA ILE A 270 -0.84 -10.41 -17.80
C ILE A 270 0.68 -10.38 -17.84
N ASN A 271 1.31 -9.27 -17.44
CA ASN A 271 2.76 -9.15 -17.52
C ASN A 271 3.48 -10.03 -16.51
N GLU A 272 2.88 -10.28 -15.35
CA GLU A 272 3.46 -11.12 -14.31
C GLU A 272 3.38 -12.62 -14.66
N TYR A 273 2.19 -13.09 -15.04
CA TYR A 273 1.92 -14.53 -15.11
C TYR A 273 1.83 -15.09 -16.53
N MET A 274 2.07 -14.30 -17.57
CA MET A 274 2.05 -14.83 -18.94
C MET A 274 3.23 -15.80 -19.13
N PRO A 275 2.98 -17.08 -19.47
CA PRO A 275 4.05 -18.03 -19.71
C PRO A 275 4.75 -17.74 -21.04
N GLU A 276 6.02 -18.11 -21.15
CA GLU A 276 6.73 -18.15 -22.43
C GLU A 276 6.14 -19.21 -23.38
N PRO A 277 6.28 -19.07 -24.71
CA PRO A 277 5.67 -19.99 -25.68
C PRO A 277 6.12 -21.45 -25.57
N ASP A 278 7.31 -21.70 -25.04
CA ASP A 278 7.88 -23.04 -24.81
C ASP A 278 7.41 -23.68 -23.49
N VAL A 279 6.92 -22.87 -22.54
CA VAL A 279 6.35 -23.31 -21.27
C VAL A 279 4.88 -23.72 -21.44
N ASP A 280 4.05 -22.81 -21.96
CA ASP A 280 2.65 -23.09 -22.29
C ASP A 280 2.21 -22.28 -23.50
N LYS A 281 2.32 -22.90 -24.67
CA LYS A 281 2.00 -22.28 -25.96
C LYS A 281 0.55 -21.82 -26.06
N GLU A 282 -0.41 -22.59 -25.54
CA GLU A 282 -1.83 -22.25 -25.67
C GLU A 282 -2.16 -21.05 -24.79
N ARG A 283 -1.71 -21.06 -23.53
CA ARG A 283 -1.91 -19.94 -22.60
C ARG A 283 -1.18 -18.69 -23.06
N ASN A 284 0.06 -18.81 -23.54
CA ASN A 284 0.79 -17.67 -24.11
C ASN A 284 -0.03 -16.94 -25.19
N ILE A 285 -0.58 -17.70 -26.15
CA ILE A 285 -1.44 -17.14 -27.21
C ILE A 285 -2.69 -16.47 -26.60
N GLN A 286 -3.32 -17.08 -25.59
CA GLN A 286 -4.48 -16.50 -24.92
C GLN A 286 -4.14 -15.18 -24.21
N PHE A 287 -3.05 -15.12 -23.47
CA PHE A 287 -2.56 -13.92 -22.78
C PHE A 287 -2.20 -12.80 -23.78
N ILE A 288 -1.48 -13.10 -24.85
CA ILE A 288 -1.15 -12.13 -25.90
C ILE A 288 -2.42 -11.53 -26.51
N ASN A 289 -3.41 -12.37 -26.83
CA ASN A 289 -4.70 -11.90 -27.36
C ASN A 289 -5.47 -11.02 -26.36
N LEU A 290 -5.41 -11.34 -25.06
CA LEU A 290 -6.00 -10.52 -24.01
C LEU A 290 -5.25 -9.18 -23.86
N LYS A 291 -3.92 -9.20 -23.91
CA LYS A 291 -3.04 -8.02 -23.85
C LYS A 291 -3.39 -7.01 -24.94
N MET A 292 -3.59 -7.48 -26.18
CA MET A 292 -4.03 -6.62 -27.29
C MET A 292 -5.37 -5.93 -27.00
N LYS A 293 -6.35 -6.68 -26.46
CA LYS A 293 -7.66 -6.12 -26.07
C LYS A 293 -7.52 -5.11 -24.94
N ILE A 294 -6.63 -5.36 -23.98
CA ILE A 294 -6.35 -4.45 -22.87
C ILE A 294 -5.73 -3.13 -23.36
N TYR A 295 -4.74 -3.17 -24.24
CA TYR A 295 -4.18 -1.93 -24.82
C TYR A 295 -5.19 -1.12 -25.61
N LEU A 296 -6.07 -1.81 -26.36
CA LEU A 296 -7.22 -1.16 -26.98
C LEU A 296 -8.12 -0.49 -25.91
N ASN A 297 -8.53 -1.21 -24.88
CA ASN A 297 -9.40 -0.65 -23.84
C ASN A 297 -8.77 0.54 -23.10
N LEU A 298 -7.47 0.44 -22.77
CA LEU A 298 -6.68 1.49 -22.16
C LEU A 298 -6.64 2.75 -23.02
N SER A 299 -6.26 2.62 -24.31
CA SER A 299 -6.21 3.78 -25.22
C SER A 299 -7.55 4.50 -25.36
N LEU A 300 -8.67 3.78 -25.31
CA LEU A 300 -10.00 4.38 -25.37
C LEU A 300 -10.41 5.06 -24.05
N VAL A 301 -10.24 4.39 -22.90
CA VAL A 301 -10.67 4.96 -21.62
C VAL A 301 -9.82 6.17 -21.23
N LEU A 302 -8.53 6.17 -21.56
CA LEU A 302 -7.64 7.29 -21.29
C LEU A 302 -7.95 8.51 -22.17
N PHE A 303 -8.38 8.28 -23.41
CA PHE A 303 -8.92 9.35 -24.25
C PHE A 303 -10.15 10.01 -23.60
N ASN A 304 -11.07 9.21 -23.03
CA ASN A 304 -12.26 9.74 -22.33
C ASN A 304 -11.90 10.48 -21.03
N LEU A 305 -10.74 10.21 -20.44
CA LEU A 305 -10.21 10.89 -19.26
C LEU A 305 -9.33 12.10 -19.63
N GLU A 306 -9.25 12.46 -20.91
CA GLU A 306 -8.41 13.54 -21.44
C GLU A 306 -6.90 13.33 -21.17
N ARG A 307 -6.50 12.07 -20.94
CA ARG A 307 -5.11 11.65 -20.74
C ARG A 307 -4.52 11.21 -22.07
N TYR A 308 -4.39 12.14 -23.00
CA TYR A 308 -4.04 11.85 -24.39
C TYR A 308 -2.65 11.24 -24.56
N ASP A 309 -1.67 11.63 -23.74
CA ASP A 309 -0.32 11.06 -23.77
C ASP A 309 -0.32 9.58 -23.39
N ASP A 310 -1.03 9.22 -22.34
CA ASP A 310 -1.18 7.83 -21.92
C ASP A 310 -1.96 7.02 -22.98
N ALA A 311 -2.99 7.62 -23.59
CA ALA A 311 -3.76 6.98 -24.66
C ALA A 311 -2.87 6.68 -25.89
N ILE A 312 -2.00 7.61 -26.28
CA ILE A 312 -1.03 7.46 -27.36
C ILE A 312 -0.02 6.35 -27.03
N MET A 313 0.48 6.34 -25.80
CA MET A 313 1.43 5.33 -25.31
C MET A 313 0.87 3.92 -25.46
N TYR A 314 -0.30 3.63 -24.89
CA TYR A 314 -0.87 2.27 -24.98
C TYR A 314 -1.30 1.87 -26.39
N ALA A 315 -1.76 2.81 -27.22
CA ALA A 315 -2.01 2.51 -28.63
C ALA A 315 -0.71 2.20 -29.39
N THR A 316 0.40 2.81 -29.00
CA THR A 316 1.73 2.56 -29.60
C THR A 316 2.27 1.20 -29.18
N TYR A 317 2.20 0.84 -27.89
CA TYR A 317 2.56 -0.50 -27.42
C TYR A 317 1.83 -1.61 -28.17
N LEU A 318 0.53 -1.42 -28.45
CA LEU A 318 -0.20 -2.37 -29.28
C LEU A 318 0.34 -2.45 -30.71
N LEU A 319 0.64 -1.33 -31.35
CA LEU A 319 1.14 -1.30 -32.74
C LEU A 319 2.56 -1.86 -32.88
N GLU A 320 3.33 -1.89 -31.79
CA GLU A 320 4.67 -2.46 -31.72
C GLU A 320 4.66 -3.99 -31.45
N MET A 321 3.52 -4.58 -31.12
CA MET A 321 3.40 -6.03 -30.97
C MET A 321 3.45 -6.74 -32.33
N ASP A 322 4.04 -7.94 -32.34
CA ASP A 322 4.05 -8.80 -33.52
C ASP A 322 2.66 -9.37 -33.84
N ASN A 323 2.39 -9.56 -35.15
CA ASN A 323 1.21 -10.25 -35.66
C ASN A 323 -0.16 -9.69 -35.20
N VAL A 324 -0.24 -8.40 -34.90
CA VAL A 324 -1.50 -7.74 -34.52
C VAL A 324 -2.49 -7.80 -35.69
N PRO A 325 -3.73 -8.29 -35.50
CA PRO A 325 -4.72 -8.33 -36.57
C PRO A 325 -5.00 -6.95 -37.17
N ASN A 326 -5.13 -6.85 -38.50
CA ASN A 326 -5.37 -5.57 -39.21
C ASN A 326 -6.54 -4.76 -38.64
N ARG A 327 -7.60 -5.44 -38.18
CA ARG A 327 -8.76 -4.78 -37.55
C ARG A 327 -8.38 -4.07 -36.24
N ASP A 328 -7.50 -4.65 -35.45
CA ASP A 328 -7.06 -4.09 -34.19
C ASP A 328 -5.97 -3.03 -34.39
N GLN A 329 -5.09 -3.20 -35.39
CA GLN A 329 -4.21 -2.12 -35.85
C GLN A 329 -5.01 -0.88 -36.27
N ALA A 330 -6.08 -1.06 -37.06
CA ALA A 330 -6.94 0.05 -37.51
C ALA A 330 -7.57 0.80 -36.33
N LYS A 331 -8.05 0.09 -35.30
CA LYS A 331 -8.56 0.73 -34.06
C LYS A 331 -7.47 1.48 -33.32
N ALA A 332 -6.27 0.92 -33.22
CA ALA A 332 -5.14 1.54 -32.54
C ALA A 332 -4.71 2.84 -33.25
N TYR A 333 -4.52 2.80 -34.58
CA TYR A 333 -4.24 3.98 -35.38
C TYR A 333 -5.31 5.06 -35.23
N TYR A 334 -6.59 4.68 -35.30
CA TYR A 334 -7.71 5.62 -35.13
C TYR A 334 -7.68 6.31 -33.77
N ARG A 335 -7.54 5.56 -32.66
CA ARG A 335 -7.52 6.11 -31.30
C ARG A 335 -6.29 6.96 -31.04
N ARG A 336 -5.13 6.54 -31.53
CA ARG A 336 -3.88 7.31 -31.45
C ARG A 336 -3.99 8.61 -32.24
N GLY A 337 -4.55 8.57 -33.45
CA GLY A 337 -4.82 9.74 -34.29
C GLY A 337 -5.77 10.74 -33.62
N ASN A 338 -6.87 10.26 -33.02
CA ASN A 338 -7.80 11.12 -32.25
C ASN A 338 -7.10 11.82 -31.09
N SER A 339 -6.22 11.12 -30.38
CA SER A 339 -5.46 11.69 -29.25
C SER A 339 -4.46 12.75 -29.73
N TYR A 340 -3.73 12.49 -30.83
CA TYR A 340 -2.87 13.50 -31.46
C TYR A 340 -3.63 14.73 -31.94
N LEU A 341 -4.84 14.54 -32.49
CA LEU A 341 -5.70 15.65 -32.90
C LEU A 341 -6.05 16.53 -31.71
N LYS A 342 -6.47 15.92 -30.58
CA LYS A 342 -6.82 16.63 -29.36
C LYS A 342 -5.67 17.34 -28.66
N LYS A 343 -4.43 16.89 -28.85
CA LYS A 343 -3.24 17.58 -28.33
C LYS A 343 -2.87 18.87 -29.05
N ARG A 344 -3.49 19.15 -30.22
CA ARG A 344 -3.24 20.37 -31.00
C ARG A 344 -4.26 21.49 -30.71
N ASP A 345 -5.36 21.13 -30.07
CA ASP A 345 -6.34 22.06 -29.48
C ASP A 345 -5.88 22.43 -28.06
#